data_AF-A0A367IMI8-F1
#
_entry.id   AF-A0A367IMI8-F1
#
_cell.length_a   1.000
_cell.length_b   1.000
_cell.length_c   1.000
_cell.angle_alpha   90.00
_cell.angle_beta   90.00
_cell.angle_gamma   90.00
#
_symmetry.space_group_name_H-M   'P 1'
#
loop_
_entity.id
_entity.type
_entity.pdbx_description
1 polymer ?
#
loop_
_entity_poly.entity_id
_entity_poly.type
_entity_poly.pdbx_seq_one_letter_code
_entity_poly.pdbx_strand_id
1 'polypeptide(L)'
;REQNKELQVSSVKVLGECDGTYPLQKKRHSTEFLRSIGHLRMRGNTGSAVLRVRNAAGEGLHSFFRDQEFILTNTPILTAHDCEGAGEVFKVHGSEKFFKRPVYLTVSGQLQAETTASAMSRVYTFGPTFRAEESMTSRHLAEFWMLEAEMAFIDQLDTLLDVAEASIQESTRYVLENCSEDIAFFNQWIDKSLLERLQKSIDKPFVRMSYTEAIEVLQKHQDKFTYPTTWGSSLQSEHEKYLASEYCQQPVFITDYPAEQKPFYMRANDDGKTVGCFDLLVPGIGELIGGSLREERLG
;
A
#
# COMPACT_ATOMS: atom_id res chain seq x y z
N ARG A 1 13.56 -28.90 20.57
CA ARG A 1 13.92 -28.52 19.18
C ARG A 1 14.74 -29.67 18.64
N GLU A 2 14.12 -30.54 17.87
CA GLU A 2 14.83 -31.59 17.14
C GLU A 2 15.18 -31.01 15.78
N GLN A 3 16.47 -31.00 15.42
CA GLN A 3 16.95 -30.62 14.10
C GLN A 3 17.45 -31.89 13.42
N ASN A 4 17.12 -32.06 12.14
CA ASN A 4 17.48 -33.27 11.39
C ASN A 4 18.96 -33.30 10.98
N LYS A 5 19.66 -32.15 11.05
CA LYS A 5 21.05 -31.99 10.63
C LYS A 5 21.74 -30.93 11.50
N GLU A 6 23.04 -31.11 11.72
CA GLU A 6 23.92 -30.14 12.36
C GLU A 6 25.26 -30.06 11.61
N LEU A 7 26.03 -28.99 11.82
CA LEU A 7 27.34 -28.80 11.23
C LEU A 7 28.44 -29.31 12.19
N GLN A 8 29.14 -30.38 11.80
CA GLN A 8 30.33 -30.87 12.52
C GLN A 8 31.55 -30.02 12.13
N VAL A 9 31.96 -29.11 13.00
CA VAL A 9 32.98 -28.08 12.70
C VAL A 9 34.39 -28.63 12.89
N SER A 10 35.22 -28.58 11.84
CA SER A 10 36.64 -28.99 11.91
C SER A 10 37.61 -27.83 12.21
N SER A 11 37.27 -26.61 11.82
CA SER A 11 38.08 -25.41 12.10
C SER A 11 37.19 -24.15 12.12
N VAL A 12 37.56 -23.16 12.95
CA VAL A 12 36.88 -21.86 13.04
C VAL A 12 37.90 -20.75 12.80
N LYS A 13 37.53 -19.76 11.99
CA LYS A 13 38.28 -18.50 11.82
C LYS A 13 37.39 -17.33 12.20
N VAL A 14 37.78 -16.58 13.22
CA VAL A 14 37.10 -15.34 13.61
C VAL A 14 37.43 -14.27 12.56
N LEU A 15 36.41 -13.69 11.93
CA LEU A 15 36.57 -12.66 10.90
C LEU A 15 36.64 -11.23 11.49
N GLY A 16 36.11 -11.04 12.68
CA GLY A 16 36.14 -9.78 13.42
C GLY A 16 35.57 -9.98 14.82
N GLU A 17 36.12 -9.27 15.80
CA GLU A 17 35.65 -9.33 17.19
C GLU A 17 34.35 -8.51 17.35
N CYS A 18 33.54 -8.89 18.34
CA CYS A 18 32.32 -8.20 18.70
C CYS A 18 32.24 -8.16 20.23
N ASP A 19 32.40 -6.98 20.80
CA ASP A 19 32.38 -6.80 22.25
C ASP A 19 30.95 -6.75 22.81
N GLY A 20 30.84 -6.67 24.14
CA GLY A 20 29.56 -6.62 24.85
C GLY A 20 28.73 -5.35 24.61
N THR A 21 29.27 -4.34 23.92
CA THR A 21 28.54 -3.09 23.61
C THR A 21 27.60 -3.24 22.43
N TYR A 22 27.65 -4.39 21.72
CA TYR A 22 26.76 -4.67 20.59
C TYR A 22 25.28 -4.57 21.01
N PRO A 23 24.46 -3.71 20.38
CA PRO A 23 23.13 -3.41 20.89
C PRO A 23 22.13 -4.56 20.69
N LEU A 24 22.32 -5.44 19.70
CA LEU A 24 21.47 -6.61 19.44
C LEU A 24 21.92 -7.82 20.27
N GLN A 25 21.84 -7.67 21.59
CA GLN A 25 22.07 -8.76 22.53
C GLN A 25 21.02 -9.88 22.38
N LYS A 26 21.34 -11.10 22.82
CA LYS A 26 20.47 -12.29 22.78
C LYS A 26 19.32 -12.21 23.79
N LYS A 27 18.44 -11.24 23.61
CA LYS A 27 17.22 -11.00 24.40
C LYS A 27 16.13 -10.46 23.48
N ARG A 28 14.89 -10.44 23.97
CA ARG A 28 13.81 -9.77 23.26
C ARG A 28 14.03 -8.26 23.31
N HIS A 29 13.92 -7.62 22.16
CA HIS A 29 13.95 -6.16 22.03
C HIS A 29 12.57 -5.66 21.63
N SER A 30 12.20 -4.47 22.10
CA SER A 30 10.98 -3.81 21.63
C SER A 30 11.17 -3.34 20.19
N THR A 31 10.07 -3.20 19.45
CA THR A 31 10.08 -2.62 18.09
C THR A 31 10.62 -1.18 18.12
N GLU A 32 10.33 -0.42 19.16
CA GLU A 32 10.82 0.94 19.35
C GLU A 32 12.35 1.00 19.49
N PHE A 33 12.94 0.12 20.31
CA PHE A 33 14.39 0.02 20.39
C PHE A 33 15.01 -0.38 19.03
N LEU A 34 14.39 -1.33 18.31
CA LEU A 34 14.88 -1.72 17.00
C LEU A 34 14.84 -0.58 15.97
N ARG A 35 13.95 0.42 16.12
CA ARG A 35 13.94 1.62 15.27
C ARG A 35 15.13 2.53 15.55
N SER A 36 15.59 2.66 16.80
CA SER A 36 16.75 3.50 17.13
C SER A 36 18.09 2.94 16.60
N ILE A 37 18.14 1.63 16.32
CA ILE A 37 19.29 0.96 15.70
C ILE A 37 18.96 0.45 14.29
N GLY A 38 18.30 1.27 13.47
CA GLY A 38 17.84 0.90 12.12
C GLY A 38 18.90 0.26 11.22
N HIS A 39 20.16 0.68 11.35
CA HIS A 39 21.32 0.13 10.63
C HIS A 39 21.69 -1.32 11.03
N LEU A 40 21.24 -1.81 12.19
CA LEU A 40 21.50 -3.17 12.67
C LEU A 40 20.26 -4.05 12.72
N ARG A 41 19.05 -3.49 12.85
CA ARG A 41 17.81 -4.26 13.13
C ARG A 41 17.55 -5.42 12.17
N MET A 42 18.02 -5.30 10.92
CA MET A 42 17.86 -6.35 9.90
C MET A 42 18.69 -7.61 10.18
N ARG A 43 19.65 -7.56 11.12
CA ARG A 43 20.42 -8.74 11.56
C ARG A 43 19.65 -9.63 12.55
N GLY A 44 18.54 -9.14 13.10
CA GLY A 44 17.65 -9.93 13.97
C GLY A 44 16.59 -10.69 13.16
N ASN A 45 15.99 -11.72 13.76
CA ASN A 45 14.98 -12.57 13.11
C ASN A 45 13.84 -11.74 12.50
N THR A 46 13.19 -10.89 13.30
CA THR A 46 12.06 -10.06 12.85
C THR A 46 12.43 -9.13 11.70
N GLY A 47 13.54 -8.39 11.80
CA GLY A 47 13.95 -7.45 10.75
C GLY A 47 14.30 -8.16 9.44
N SER A 48 15.04 -9.27 9.53
CA SER A 48 15.40 -10.07 8.36
C SER A 48 14.17 -10.70 7.67
N ALA A 49 13.21 -11.21 8.45
CA ALA A 49 11.97 -11.77 7.93
C ALA A 49 11.11 -10.71 7.23
N VAL A 50 11.01 -9.50 7.80
CA VAL A 50 10.28 -8.39 7.16
C VAL A 50 10.92 -8.03 5.82
N LEU A 51 12.25 -8.00 5.74
CA LEU A 51 12.95 -7.66 4.51
C LEU A 51 12.74 -8.73 3.42
N ARG A 52 12.80 -10.02 3.76
CA ARG A 52 12.53 -11.11 2.82
C ARG A 52 11.09 -11.11 2.33
N VAL A 53 10.12 -10.96 3.24
CA VAL A 53 8.70 -10.86 2.85
C VAL A 53 8.43 -9.63 1.99
N ARG A 54 9.02 -8.47 2.30
CA ARG A 54 8.93 -7.27 1.45
C ARG A 54 9.49 -7.52 0.05
N ASN A 55 10.65 -8.20 -0.04
CA ASN A 55 11.24 -8.56 -1.32
C ASN A 55 10.30 -9.47 -2.14
N ALA A 56 9.79 -10.54 -1.53
CA ALA A 56 8.86 -11.45 -2.19
C ALA A 56 7.55 -10.76 -2.61
N ALA A 57 7.01 -9.85 -1.79
CA ALA A 57 5.83 -9.07 -2.16
C ALA A 57 6.10 -8.19 -3.39
N GLY A 58 7.26 -7.55 -3.46
CA GLY A 58 7.68 -6.77 -4.64
C GLY A 58 7.85 -7.63 -5.89
N GLU A 59 8.47 -8.80 -5.76
CA GLU A 59 8.61 -9.77 -6.86
C GLU A 59 7.26 -10.31 -7.35
N GLY A 60 6.35 -10.59 -6.42
CA GLY A 60 4.98 -11.03 -6.72
C GLY A 60 4.21 -9.98 -7.51
N LEU A 61 4.26 -8.72 -7.08
CA LEU A 61 3.66 -7.59 -7.81
C LEU A 61 4.28 -7.42 -9.20
N HIS A 62 5.61 -7.38 -9.30
CA HIS A 62 6.29 -7.28 -10.59
C HIS A 62 5.94 -8.43 -11.54
N SER A 63 5.80 -9.64 -11.01
CA SER A 63 5.42 -10.80 -11.80
C SER A 63 3.99 -10.69 -12.29
N PHE A 64 3.04 -10.33 -11.41
CA PHE A 64 1.66 -10.09 -11.80
C PHE A 64 1.55 -9.07 -12.95
N PHE A 65 2.15 -7.88 -12.80
CA PHE A 65 2.02 -6.83 -13.81
C PHE A 65 2.68 -7.21 -15.14
N ARG A 66 3.85 -7.88 -15.11
CA ARG A 66 4.49 -8.42 -16.31
C ARG A 66 3.60 -9.45 -17.01
N ASP A 67 3.01 -10.36 -16.25
CA ASP A 67 2.17 -11.44 -16.79
C ASP A 67 0.83 -10.90 -17.33
N GLN A 68 0.41 -9.71 -16.90
CA GLN A 68 -0.72 -8.93 -17.43
C GLN A 68 -0.33 -7.93 -18.54
N GLU A 69 0.88 -8.07 -19.10
CA GLU A 69 1.42 -7.27 -20.21
C GLU A 69 1.62 -5.77 -19.90
N PHE A 70 1.74 -5.41 -18.62
CA PHE A 70 2.11 -4.06 -18.25
C PHE A 70 3.60 -3.81 -18.44
N ILE A 71 3.92 -2.58 -18.82
CA ILE A 71 5.30 -2.11 -18.97
C ILE A 71 5.69 -1.27 -17.76
N LEU A 72 6.77 -1.65 -17.08
CA LEU A 72 7.37 -0.84 -16.03
C LEU A 72 7.86 0.48 -16.63
N THR A 73 7.33 1.59 -16.13
CA THR A 73 7.74 2.94 -16.51
C THR A 73 8.27 3.69 -15.30
N ASN A 74 9.41 4.38 -15.48
CA ASN A 74 10.01 5.20 -14.43
C ASN A 74 9.56 6.65 -14.62
N THR A 75 8.63 7.09 -13.78
CA THR A 75 8.15 8.46 -13.76
C THR A 75 9.12 9.39 -13.01
N PRO A 76 9.16 10.69 -13.32
CA PRO A 76 10.07 11.64 -12.66
C PRO A 76 9.75 11.80 -11.17
N ILE A 77 10.78 11.73 -10.33
CA ILE A 77 10.67 12.05 -8.89
C ILE A 77 10.66 13.57 -8.67
N LEU A 78 11.48 14.29 -9.44
CA LEU A 78 11.53 15.75 -9.42
C LEU A 78 10.44 16.30 -10.33
N THR A 79 9.52 17.06 -9.76
CA THR A 79 8.35 17.60 -10.47
C THR A 79 8.15 19.08 -10.21
N ALA A 80 7.58 19.79 -11.19
CA ALA A 80 7.07 21.15 -11.01
C ALA A 80 5.54 21.18 -10.85
N HIS A 81 4.92 20.00 -10.76
CA HIS A 81 3.48 19.79 -10.70
C HIS A 81 3.11 19.18 -9.35
N ASP A 82 1.99 19.62 -8.81
CA ASP A 82 1.28 18.93 -7.74
C ASP A 82 0.23 18.02 -8.38
N CYS A 83 0.36 16.70 -8.16
CA CYS A 83 -0.51 15.68 -8.75
C CYS A 83 -1.85 15.57 -8.02
N GLU A 84 -1.86 15.77 -6.69
CA GLU A 84 -3.05 15.60 -5.87
C GLU A 84 -3.74 16.95 -5.57
N GLY A 85 -3.06 18.07 -5.83
CA GLY A 85 -3.64 19.43 -5.81
C GLY A 85 -4.00 19.96 -4.41
N ALA A 86 -3.66 19.22 -3.35
CA ALA A 86 -4.06 19.48 -1.98
C ALA A 86 -2.96 19.18 -0.93
N GLY A 87 -1.77 18.76 -1.37
CA GLY A 87 -0.75 18.24 -0.48
C GLY A 87 0.32 19.26 -0.09
N GLU A 88 0.81 19.19 1.16
CA GLU A 88 2.11 19.76 1.48
C GLU A 88 3.20 18.92 0.75
N VAL A 89 3.97 19.56 -0.11
CA VAL A 89 5.02 18.94 -0.92
C VAL A 89 6.42 19.38 -0.45
N PHE A 90 7.38 18.46 -0.45
CA PHE A 90 8.77 18.81 -0.15
C PHE A 90 9.39 19.59 -1.31
N LYS A 91 9.86 20.81 -1.03
CA LYS A 91 10.58 21.66 -2.00
C LYS A 91 12.06 21.29 -2.08
N VAL A 92 12.57 21.16 -3.30
CA VAL A 92 14.00 20.91 -3.56
C VAL A 92 14.75 22.24 -3.68
N HIS A 93 15.42 22.65 -2.60
CA HIS A 93 16.16 23.91 -2.53
C HIS A 93 17.43 23.91 -3.40
N GLY A 94 17.72 25.05 -4.05
CA GLY A 94 18.92 25.23 -4.88
C GLY A 94 18.76 24.72 -6.32
N SER A 95 17.58 24.19 -6.64
CA SER A 95 17.24 23.63 -7.96
C SER A 95 16.81 24.71 -8.96
N GLU A 96 16.49 25.93 -8.50
CA GLU A 96 15.89 26.98 -9.31
C GLU A 96 16.80 27.47 -10.43
N LYS A 97 18.12 27.51 -10.22
CA LYS A 97 19.09 27.87 -11.28
C LYS A 97 19.14 26.83 -12.40
N PHE A 98 18.93 25.56 -12.07
CA PHE A 98 18.99 24.45 -13.01
C PHE A 98 17.69 24.32 -13.80
N PHE A 99 16.55 24.26 -13.10
CA PHE A 99 15.23 24.03 -13.73
C PHE A 99 14.52 25.31 -14.15
N LYS A 100 15.02 26.49 -13.75
CA LYS A 100 14.42 27.82 -14.02
C LYS A 100 12.98 27.95 -13.51
N ARG A 101 12.61 27.12 -12.52
CA ARG A 101 11.31 27.09 -11.84
C ARG A 101 11.44 26.35 -10.51
N PRO A 102 10.49 26.50 -9.57
CA PRO A 102 10.41 25.65 -8.38
C PRO A 102 10.25 24.17 -8.74
N VAL A 103 10.93 23.31 -7.99
CA VAL A 103 10.85 21.85 -8.12
C VAL A 103 10.61 21.23 -6.76
N TYR A 104 9.83 20.16 -6.76
CA TYR A 104 9.35 19.43 -5.60
C TYR A 104 9.63 17.94 -5.75
N LEU A 105 9.57 17.21 -4.65
CA LEU A 105 9.47 15.76 -4.66
C LEU A 105 8.04 15.34 -4.94
N THR A 106 7.85 14.37 -5.82
CA THR A 106 6.52 13.95 -6.26
C THR A 106 5.73 13.23 -5.16
N VAL A 107 4.43 13.51 -5.10
CA VAL A 107 3.46 12.76 -4.28
C VAL A 107 2.96 11.51 -5.00
N SER A 108 2.99 11.52 -6.35
CA SER A 108 2.48 10.46 -7.21
C SER A 108 3.04 10.60 -8.63
N GLY A 109 3.28 9.49 -9.32
CA GLY A 109 3.65 9.44 -10.74
C GLY A 109 2.46 9.35 -11.69
N GLN A 110 1.22 9.37 -11.17
CA GLN A 110 0.00 9.08 -11.92
C GLN A 110 -0.14 9.90 -13.21
N LEU A 111 -0.04 11.23 -13.14
CA LEU A 111 -0.24 12.09 -14.32
C LEU A 111 0.75 11.75 -15.45
N GLN A 112 1.99 11.39 -15.13
CA GLN A 112 2.97 10.95 -16.13
C GLN A 112 2.67 9.52 -16.61
N ALA A 113 2.18 8.64 -15.73
CA ALA A 113 1.72 7.31 -16.11
C ALA A 113 0.55 7.38 -17.10
N GLU A 114 -0.41 8.30 -16.92
CA GLU A 114 -1.52 8.54 -17.86
C GLU A 114 -1.01 8.89 -19.27
N THR A 115 -0.03 9.80 -19.37
CA THR A 115 0.58 10.12 -20.67
C THR A 115 1.25 8.90 -21.31
N THR A 116 1.89 8.05 -20.52
CA THR A 116 2.57 6.85 -21.03
C THR A 116 1.57 5.77 -21.43
N ALA A 117 0.49 5.60 -20.66
CA ALA A 117 -0.61 4.68 -20.95
C ALA A 117 -1.29 5.02 -22.28
N SER A 118 -1.40 6.31 -22.63
CA SER A 118 -1.94 6.73 -23.93
C SER A 118 -1.14 6.20 -25.14
N ALA A 119 0.15 5.88 -24.93
CA ALA A 119 1.04 5.32 -25.97
C ALA A 119 1.20 3.80 -25.87
N MET A 120 1.24 3.26 -24.64
CA MET A 120 1.60 1.86 -24.37
C MET A 120 0.44 0.99 -23.89
N SER A 121 -0.76 1.55 -23.74
CA SER A 121 -1.98 0.94 -23.22
C SER A 121 -1.96 0.45 -21.78
N ARG A 122 -0.88 -0.18 -21.29
CA ARG A 122 -0.76 -0.69 -19.91
C ARG A 122 0.62 -0.40 -19.35
N VAL A 123 0.68 0.44 -18.33
CA VAL A 123 1.95 0.81 -17.68
C VAL A 123 1.81 0.77 -16.18
N TYR A 124 2.91 0.53 -15.49
CA TYR A 124 2.94 0.71 -14.04
C TYR A 124 4.25 1.34 -13.60
N THR A 125 4.20 2.13 -12.54
CA THR A 125 5.35 2.67 -11.83
C THR A 125 5.62 1.82 -10.60
N PHE A 126 6.87 1.77 -10.17
CA PHE A 126 7.22 1.30 -8.83
C PHE A 126 8.38 2.16 -8.34
N GLY A 127 8.08 3.16 -7.53
CA GLY A 127 9.06 4.19 -7.14
C GLY A 127 8.75 4.87 -5.82
N PRO A 128 9.70 5.66 -5.30
CA PRO A 128 9.49 6.42 -4.07
C PRO A 128 8.58 7.63 -4.32
N THR A 129 7.72 7.90 -3.36
CA THR A 129 6.87 9.09 -3.28
C THR A 129 6.96 9.72 -1.91
N PHE A 130 6.58 11.00 -1.83
CA PHE A 130 6.85 11.84 -0.68
C PHE A 130 5.64 12.66 -0.30
N ARG A 131 5.34 12.75 1.01
CA ARG A 131 4.28 13.61 1.56
C ARG A 131 4.84 14.44 2.70
N ALA A 132 4.66 15.75 2.67
CA ALA A 132 5.20 16.65 3.69
C ALA A 132 4.22 16.96 4.84
N GLU A 133 3.04 16.32 4.85
CA GLU A 133 2.05 16.45 5.92
C GLU A 133 2.65 16.10 7.29
N GLU A 134 2.43 16.95 8.29
CA GLU A 134 2.86 16.72 9.67
C GLU A 134 1.97 15.70 10.41
N SER A 135 1.96 14.46 9.89
CA SER A 135 1.14 13.36 10.42
C SER A 135 1.99 12.32 11.19
N MET A 136 2.17 12.55 12.49
CA MET A 136 2.96 11.69 13.38
C MET A 136 2.17 10.51 13.92
N THR A 137 1.74 9.61 13.03
CA THR A 137 0.98 8.40 13.38
C THR A 137 1.78 7.12 13.15
N SER A 138 1.25 5.98 13.59
CA SER A 138 1.88 4.67 13.37
C SER A 138 1.82 4.14 11.93
N ARG A 139 1.11 4.83 11.02
CA ARG A 139 0.86 4.38 9.63
C ARG A 139 1.40 5.33 8.56
N HIS A 140 1.74 6.56 8.92
CA HIS A 140 2.20 7.56 7.95
C HIS A 140 3.73 7.61 7.90
N LEU A 141 4.27 7.74 6.68
CA LEU A 141 5.67 7.97 6.40
C LEU A 141 5.78 9.16 5.46
N ALA A 142 6.79 10.01 5.68
CA ALA A 142 7.08 11.12 4.76
C ALA A 142 7.69 10.65 3.43
N GLU A 143 8.36 9.50 3.44
CA GLU A 143 8.90 8.81 2.27
C GLU A 143 8.40 7.36 2.29
N PHE A 144 7.76 6.94 1.20
CA PHE A 144 7.27 5.58 1.02
C PHE A 144 7.37 5.19 -0.45
N TRP A 145 7.03 3.94 -0.75
CA TRP A 145 7.07 3.42 -2.11
C TRP A 145 5.66 3.14 -2.57
N MET A 146 5.33 3.61 -3.78
CA MET A 146 4.07 3.36 -4.45
C MET A 146 4.30 2.49 -5.67
N LEU A 147 3.35 1.59 -5.89
CA LEU A 147 3.12 0.97 -7.18
C LEU A 147 1.85 1.60 -7.75
N GLU A 148 1.95 2.22 -8.92
CA GLU A 148 0.82 2.89 -9.57
C GLU A 148 0.62 2.27 -10.94
N ALA A 149 -0.56 1.76 -11.24
CA ALA A 149 -0.85 1.10 -12.52
C ALA A 149 -1.91 1.89 -13.29
N GLU A 150 -1.65 2.10 -14.58
CA GLU A 150 -2.48 2.91 -15.47
C GLU A 150 -2.80 2.12 -16.75
N MET A 151 -4.07 2.12 -17.14
CA MET A 151 -4.59 1.32 -18.25
C MET A 151 -5.46 2.17 -19.17
N ALA A 152 -5.17 2.16 -20.46
CA ALA A 152 -6.01 2.77 -21.49
C ALA A 152 -7.22 1.88 -21.82
N PHE A 153 -8.27 2.51 -22.36
CA PHE A 153 -9.49 1.85 -22.82
C PHE A 153 -10.31 1.16 -21.72
N ILE A 154 -10.13 1.56 -20.47
CA ILE A 154 -10.96 1.11 -19.35
C ILE A 154 -12.02 2.17 -19.05
N ASP A 155 -13.27 1.82 -19.28
CA ASP A 155 -14.46 2.66 -19.05
C ASP A 155 -15.39 2.10 -17.96
N GLN A 156 -15.10 0.89 -17.46
CA GLN A 156 -15.84 0.22 -16.40
C GLN A 156 -15.00 0.14 -15.12
N LEU A 157 -15.55 0.66 -14.02
CA LEU A 157 -14.90 0.62 -12.71
C LEU A 157 -14.60 -0.83 -12.27
N ASP A 158 -15.52 -1.76 -12.56
CA ASP A 158 -15.36 -3.19 -12.22
C ASP A 158 -14.07 -3.80 -12.78
N THR A 159 -13.62 -3.38 -13.96
CA THR A 159 -12.36 -3.87 -14.54
C THR A 159 -11.15 -3.40 -13.74
N LEU A 160 -11.18 -2.17 -13.18
CA LEU A 160 -10.13 -1.71 -12.28
C LEU A 160 -10.13 -2.49 -10.97
N LEU A 161 -11.31 -2.80 -10.43
CA LEU A 161 -11.46 -3.61 -9.22
C LEU A 161 -10.90 -5.02 -9.42
N ASP A 162 -11.20 -5.65 -10.56
CA ASP A 162 -10.69 -6.97 -10.93
C ASP A 162 -9.14 -7.01 -10.96
N VAL A 163 -8.51 -6.00 -11.56
CA VAL A 163 -7.04 -5.91 -11.64
C VAL A 163 -6.43 -5.65 -10.27
N ALA A 164 -7.01 -4.74 -9.48
CA ALA A 164 -6.54 -4.44 -8.13
C ALA A 164 -6.64 -5.69 -7.23
N GLU A 165 -7.78 -6.38 -7.26
CA GLU A 165 -8.01 -7.62 -6.51
C GLU A 165 -7.00 -8.71 -6.90
N ALA A 166 -6.88 -9.00 -8.20
CA ALA A 166 -5.99 -10.03 -8.70
C ALA A 166 -4.52 -9.71 -8.35
N SER A 167 -4.10 -8.44 -8.43
CA SER A 167 -2.73 -8.04 -8.07
C SER A 167 -2.39 -8.35 -6.61
N ILE A 168 -3.34 -8.16 -5.68
CA ILE A 168 -3.16 -8.43 -4.26
C ILE A 168 -3.25 -9.92 -3.97
N GLN A 169 -4.20 -10.64 -4.58
CA GLN A 169 -4.33 -12.08 -4.40
C GLN A 169 -3.08 -12.82 -4.87
N GLU A 170 -2.60 -12.52 -6.09
CA GLU A 170 -1.45 -13.20 -6.67
C GLU A 170 -0.13 -12.84 -5.97
N SER A 171 0.09 -11.57 -5.61
CA SER A 171 1.28 -11.19 -4.83
C SER A 171 1.27 -11.80 -3.42
N THR A 172 0.10 -11.94 -2.81
CA THR A 172 -0.04 -12.61 -1.50
C THR A 172 0.21 -14.13 -1.62
N ARG A 173 -0.29 -14.79 -2.68
CA ARG A 173 0.04 -16.21 -2.97
C ARG A 173 1.54 -16.39 -3.12
N TYR A 174 2.18 -15.53 -3.91
CA TYR A 174 3.63 -15.56 -4.11
C TYR A 174 4.41 -15.46 -2.78
N VAL A 175 3.98 -14.57 -1.87
CA VAL A 175 4.57 -14.46 -0.53
C VAL A 175 4.37 -15.73 0.30
N LEU A 176 3.15 -16.31 0.30
CA LEU A 176 2.87 -17.53 1.06
C LEU A 176 3.69 -18.72 0.58
N GLU A 177 3.94 -18.82 -0.73
CA GLU A 177 4.74 -19.87 -1.35
C GLU A 177 6.24 -19.69 -1.09
N ASN A 178 6.75 -18.46 -1.26
CA ASN A 178 8.20 -18.19 -1.26
C ASN A 178 8.75 -17.77 0.11
N CYS A 179 7.89 -17.42 1.07
CA CYS A 179 8.29 -16.96 2.41
C CYS A 179 7.57 -17.71 3.54
N SER A 180 7.18 -18.98 3.32
CA SER A 180 6.38 -19.75 4.26
C SER A 180 6.98 -19.84 5.68
N GLU A 181 8.31 -19.96 5.82
CA GLU A 181 9.00 -19.96 7.13
C GLU A 181 8.90 -18.60 7.85
N ASP A 182 9.03 -17.49 7.11
CA ASP A 182 8.92 -16.14 7.65
C ASP A 182 7.48 -15.81 8.05
N ILE A 183 6.50 -16.22 7.24
CA ILE A 183 5.08 -16.10 7.57
C ILE A 183 4.74 -16.96 8.79
N ALA A 184 5.26 -18.19 8.89
CA ALA A 184 5.09 -19.03 10.08
C ALA A 184 5.71 -18.38 11.33
N PHE A 185 6.87 -17.75 11.19
CA PHE A 185 7.48 -16.96 12.27
C PHE A 185 6.57 -15.81 12.72
N PHE A 186 6.03 -15.02 11.79
CA PHE A 186 5.12 -13.93 12.13
C PHE A 186 3.82 -14.44 12.76
N ASN A 187 3.28 -15.54 12.24
CA ASN A 187 2.09 -16.18 12.78
C ASN A 187 2.33 -16.65 14.23
N GLN A 188 3.49 -17.22 14.52
CA GLN A 188 3.80 -17.71 15.86
C GLN A 188 4.05 -16.58 16.87
N TRP A 189 4.79 -15.54 16.48
CA TRP A 189 5.41 -14.60 17.42
C TRP A 189 4.81 -13.19 17.41
N ILE A 190 4.12 -12.79 16.33
CA ILE A 190 3.60 -11.43 16.15
C ILE A 190 2.08 -11.42 16.14
N ASP A 191 1.45 -12.18 15.25
CA ASP A 191 -0.01 -12.25 15.11
C ASP A 191 -0.46 -13.68 14.78
N LYS A 192 -1.07 -14.35 15.76
CA LYS A 192 -1.54 -15.75 15.64
C LYS A 192 -2.62 -16.00 14.60
N SER A 193 -3.27 -14.94 14.13
CA SER A 193 -4.32 -14.99 13.12
C SER A 193 -3.83 -14.60 11.73
N LEU A 194 -2.55 -14.24 11.57
CA LEU A 194 -2.01 -13.74 10.31
C LEU A 194 -2.20 -14.72 9.16
N LEU A 195 -1.79 -15.98 9.33
CA LEU A 195 -1.84 -16.96 8.24
C LEU A 195 -3.29 -17.25 7.82
N GLU A 196 -4.18 -17.45 8.79
CA GLU A 196 -5.60 -17.67 8.54
C GLU A 196 -6.23 -16.45 7.84
N ARG A 197 -5.88 -15.24 8.26
CA ARG A 197 -6.38 -14.01 7.64
C ARG A 197 -5.89 -13.85 6.20
N LEU A 198 -4.61 -14.12 5.93
CA LEU A 198 -4.06 -14.06 4.57
C LEU A 198 -4.74 -15.08 3.64
N GLN A 199 -4.91 -16.32 4.10
CA GLN A 199 -5.60 -17.38 3.34
C GLN A 199 -7.06 -17.00 3.04
N LYS A 200 -7.81 -16.57 4.06
CA LYS A 200 -9.20 -16.12 3.87
C LYS A 200 -9.31 -14.97 2.88
N SER A 201 -8.37 -14.04 2.90
CA SER A 201 -8.37 -12.90 1.97
C SER A 201 -8.19 -13.35 0.52
N ILE A 202 -7.41 -14.38 0.23
CA ILE A 202 -7.11 -14.79 -1.16
C ILE A 202 -8.01 -15.90 -1.71
N ASP A 203 -8.83 -16.53 -0.87
CA ASP A 203 -9.69 -17.66 -1.27
C ASP A 203 -11.06 -17.24 -1.80
N LYS A 204 -11.41 -15.95 -1.68
CA LYS A 204 -12.73 -15.42 -2.02
C LYS A 204 -12.63 -14.11 -2.79
N PRO A 205 -13.61 -13.83 -3.66
CA PRO A 205 -13.77 -12.50 -4.25
C PRO A 205 -13.90 -11.41 -3.18
N PHE A 206 -13.30 -10.25 -3.43
CA PHE A 206 -13.43 -9.13 -2.49
C PHE A 206 -14.85 -8.56 -2.53
N VAL A 207 -15.33 -8.07 -1.38
CA VAL A 207 -16.65 -7.43 -1.33
C VAL A 207 -16.60 -6.13 -2.12
N ARG A 208 -17.66 -5.82 -2.87
CA ARG A 208 -17.86 -4.52 -3.52
C ARG A 208 -19.05 -3.84 -2.87
N MET A 209 -18.86 -2.61 -2.42
CA MET A 209 -19.85 -1.84 -1.69
C MET A 209 -19.72 -0.38 -2.12
N SER A 210 -20.79 0.26 -2.54
CA SER A 210 -20.75 1.70 -2.81
C SER A 210 -20.58 2.50 -1.51
N TYR A 211 -20.06 3.71 -1.60
CA TYR A 211 -19.96 4.65 -0.49
C TYR A 211 -21.34 4.87 0.16
N THR A 212 -22.40 4.93 -0.64
CA THR A 212 -23.77 5.10 -0.15
C THR A 212 -24.19 3.91 0.72
N GLU A 213 -23.97 2.68 0.26
CA GLU A 213 -24.24 1.46 1.06
C GLU A 213 -23.36 1.40 2.31
N ALA A 214 -22.09 1.82 2.21
CA ALA A 214 -21.19 1.88 3.34
C ALA A 214 -21.70 2.84 4.42
N ILE A 215 -22.17 4.03 4.04
CA ILE A 215 -22.80 4.98 4.95
C ILE A 215 -24.08 4.40 5.58
N GLU A 216 -24.93 3.71 4.81
CA GLU A 216 -26.14 3.06 5.35
C GLU A 216 -25.81 1.98 6.39
N VAL A 217 -24.74 1.21 6.18
CA VAL A 217 -24.24 0.22 7.15
C VAL A 217 -23.74 0.93 8.41
N LEU A 218 -22.91 1.96 8.25
CA LEU A 218 -22.31 2.68 9.36
C LEU A 218 -23.36 3.41 10.22
N GLN A 219 -24.38 4.01 9.60
CA GLN A 219 -25.47 4.70 10.29
C GLN A 219 -26.26 3.80 11.25
N LYS A 220 -26.44 2.52 10.91
CA LYS A 220 -27.09 1.53 11.78
C LYS A 220 -26.29 1.27 13.06
N HIS A 221 -25.04 1.69 13.10
CA HIS A 221 -24.09 1.49 14.19
C HIS A 221 -23.37 2.78 14.59
N GLN A 222 -24.00 3.96 14.39
CA GLN A 222 -23.41 5.26 14.71
C GLN A 222 -22.94 5.37 16.17
N ASP A 223 -23.53 4.60 17.08
CA ASP A 223 -23.14 4.51 18.49
C ASP A 223 -21.73 3.96 18.72
N LYS A 224 -21.14 3.28 17.72
CA LYS A 224 -19.77 2.78 17.74
C LYS A 224 -18.71 3.80 17.31
N PHE A 225 -19.11 4.95 16.78
CA PHE A 225 -18.21 5.88 16.10
C PHE A 225 -18.18 7.25 16.76
N THR A 226 -17.00 7.84 16.77
CA THR A 226 -16.78 9.22 17.22
C THR A 226 -17.14 10.21 16.11
N TYR A 227 -16.85 9.84 14.86
CA TYR A 227 -17.07 10.67 13.69
C TYR A 227 -18.46 10.43 13.07
N PRO A 228 -19.02 11.43 12.37
CA PRO A 228 -20.33 11.31 11.77
C PRO A 228 -20.32 10.33 10.59
N THR A 229 -21.35 9.48 10.53
CA THR A 229 -21.59 8.57 9.41
C THR A 229 -22.67 9.14 8.51
N THR A 230 -22.56 10.41 8.12
CA THR A 230 -23.51 11.09 7.23
C THR A 230 -23.00 11.09 5.79
N TRP A 231 -23.91 10.95 4.83
CA TRP A 231 -23.56 11.02 3.42
C TRP A 231 -22.94 12.38 3.11
N GLY A 232 -21.78 12.39 2.44
CA GLY A 232 -20.98 13.59 2.22
C GLY A 232 -19.90 13.84 3.28
N SER A 233 -19.78 12.99 4.31
CA SER A 233 -18.63 12.98 5.24
C SER A 233 -17.57 11.98 4.78
N SER A 234 -16.28 12.33 4.93
CA SER A 234 -15.18 11.42 4.63
C SER A 234 -15.18 10.24 5.60
N LEU A 235 -14.96 9.03 5.08
CA LEU A 235 -14.73 7.87 5.94
C LEU A 235 -13.46 8.09 6.76
N GLN A 236 -13.55 7.75 8.04
CA GLN A 236 -12.43 7.82 8.96
C GLN A 236 -11.90 6.42 9.20
N SER A 237 -10.69 6.31 9.73
CA SER A 237 -10.07 5.00 9.96
C SER A 237 -10.90 4.08 10.87
N GLU A 238 -11.74 4.59 11.77
CA GLU A 238 -12.65 3.76 12.57
C GLU A 238 -13.76 3.14 11.71
N HIS A 239 -14.29 3.89 10.74
CA HIS A 239 -15.30 3.43 9.80
C HIS A 239 -14.72 2.35 8.88
N GLU A 240 -13.55 2.61 8.29
CA GLU A 240 -12.87 1.66 7.40
C GLU A 240 -12.56 0.33 8.08
N LYS A 241 -12.03 0.40 9.31
CA LYS A 241 -11.72 -0.79 10.11
C LYS A 241 -12.96 -1.58 10.45
N TYR A 242 -14.06 -0.90 10.80
CA TYR A 242 -15.32 -1.56 11.09
C TYR A 242 -15.86 -2.29 9.86
N LEU A 243 -15.90 -1.62 8.70
CA LEU A 243 -16.39 -2.20 7.44
C LEU A 243 -15.58 -3.46 7.07
N ALA A 244 -14.25 -3.37 7.03
CA ALA A 244 -13.41 -4.49 6.62
C ALA A 244 -13.31 -5.60 7.70
N SER A 245 -13.13 -5.23 8.97
CA SER A 245 -12.75 -6.19 10.03
C SER A 245 -13.94 -6.74 10.82
N GLU A 246 -15.01 -5.98 11.00
CA GLU A 246 -16.18 -6.40 11.79
C GLU A 246 -17.36 -6.81 10.90
N TYR A 247 -17.71 -5.97 9.92
CA TYR A 247 -18.90 -6.17 9.08
C TYR A 247 -18.65 -7.19 7.96
N CYS A 248 -17.67 -6.93 7.08
CA CYS A 248 -17.34 -7.83 5.97
C CYS A 248 -16.46 -9.00 6.41
N GLN A 249 -15.58 -8.80 7.39
CA GLN A 249 -14.57 -9.77 7.86
C GLN A 249 -13.63 -10.28 6.76
N GLN A 250 -13.46 -9.49 5.70
CA GLN A 250 -12.64 -9.76 4.52
C GLN A 250 -12.36 -8.43 3.79
N PRO A 251 -11.44 -8.38 2.80
CA PRO A 251 -11.22 -7.20 2.00
C PRO A 251 -12.51 -6.69 1.32
N VAL A 252 -12.66 -5.37 1.27
CA VAL A 252 -13.83 -4.70 0.69
C VAL A 252 -13.40 -3.47 -0.11
N PHE A 253 -13.88 -3.37 -1.34
CA PHE A 253 -13.85 -2.15 -2.13
C PHE A 253 -15.01 -1.25 -1.72
N ILE A 254 -14.70 0.00 -1.39
CA ILE A 254 -15.68 1.09 -1.28
C ILE A 254 -15.62 1.90 -2.57
N THR A 255 -16.73 1.99 -3.31
CA THR A 255 -16.78 2.65 -4.63
C THR A 255 -17.62 3.92 -4.62
N ASP A 256 -17.52 4.73 -5.68
CA ASP A 256 -18.48 5.81 -5.97
C ASP A 256 -18.59 6.86 -4.85
N TYR A 257 -17.44 7.38 -4.42
CA TYR A 257 -17.38 8.44 -3.42
C TYR A 257 -17.98 9.76 -3.93
N PRO A 258 -18.43 10.66 -3.03
CA PRO A 258 -18.87 12.00 -3.40
C PRO A 258 -17.77 12.78 -4.12
N ALA A 259 -18.11 13.41 -5.24
CA ALA A 259 -17.15 14.12 -6.10
C ALA A 259 -16.37 15.21 -5.35
N GLU A 260 -17.01 15.93 -4.44
CA GLU A 260 -16.41 17.03 -3.66
C GLU A 260 -15.28 16.59 -2.73
N GLN A 261 -15.18 15.29 -2.42
CA GLN A 261 -14.14 14.73 -1.53
C GLN A 261 -12.94 14.15 -2.26
N LYS A 262 -13.02 14.05 -3.59
CA LYS A 262 -12.03 13.31 -4.37
C LYS A 262 -11.30 14.24 -5.35
N PRO A 263 -10.07 13.89 -5.76
CA PRO A 263 -9.27 14.70 -6.68
C PRO A 263 -9.98 14.99 -8.01
N PHE A 264 -9.60 16.11 -8.62
CA PHE A 264 -10.20 16.64 -9.85
C PHE A 264 -10.11 15.68 -11.07
N TYR A 265 -9.17 14.74 -11.06
CA TYR A 265 -8.93 13.83 -12.18
C TYR A 265 -9.87 12.61 -12.20
N MET A 266 -10.68 12.41 -11.16
CA MET A 266 -11.58 11.26 -11.09
C MET A 266 -12.84 11.49 -11.95
N ARG A 267 -13.20 10.51 -12.78
CA ARG A 267 -14.34 10.60 -13.70
C ARG A 267 -15.66 10.81 -12.97
N ALA A 268 -16.41 11.85 -13.32
CA ALA A 268 -17.75 12.08 -12.77
C ALA A 268 -18.74 11.01 -13.27
N ASN A 269 -19.48 10.40 -12.34
CA ASN A 269 -20.55 9.46 -12.65
C ASN A 269 -21.79 10.18 -13.19
N ASP A 270 -22.66 9.43 -13.87
CA ASP A 270 -23.87 9.96 -14.51
C ASP A 270 -24.93 10.45 -13.50
N ASP A 271 -24.77 10.13 -12.21
CA ASP A 271 -25.64 10.60 -11.13
C ASP A 271 -25.40 12.08 -10.75
N GLY A 272 -24.32 12.68 -11.26
CA GLY A 272 -23.93 14.07 -10.99
C GLY A 272 -23.49 14.35 -9.55
N LYS A 273 -23.21 13.32 -8.75
CA LYS A 273 -22.89 13.41 -7.32
C LYS A 273 -21.61 12.68 -6.95
N THR A 274 -21.34 11.56 -7.60
CA THR A 274 -20.23 10.67 -7.28
C THR A 274 -19.20 10.62 -8.40
N VAL A 275 -18.05 10.05 -8.11
CA VAL A 275 -16.99 9.79 -9.09
C VAL A 275 -16.67 8.30 -9.16
N GLY A 276 -16.33 7.80 -10.33
CA GLY A 276 -15.99 6.39 -10.57
C GLY A 276 -14.63 6.03 -9.96
N CYS A 277 -14.57 5.92 -8.64
CA CYS A 277 -13.37 5.64 -7.87
C CYS A 277 -13.60 4.49 -6.89
N PHE A 278 -12.50 4.02 -6.30
CA PHE A 278 -12.54 3.01 -5.27
C PHE A 278 -11.41 3.18 -4.26
N ASP A 279 -11.67 2.75 -3.03
CA ASP A 279 -10.66 2.47 -2.02
C ASP A 279 -10.79 1.00 -1.60
N LEU A 280 -9.70 0.23 -1.63
CA LEU A 280 -9.64 -1.14 -1.13
C LEU A 280 -9.25 -1.13 0.35
N LEU A 281 -10.18 -1.54 1.20
CA LEU A 281 -9.97 -1.68 2.63
C LEU A 281 -9.64 -3.13 2.97
N VAL A 282 -8.57 -3.35 3.74
CA VAL A 282 -8.19 -4.69 4.22
C VAL A 282 -8.28 -4.80 5.74
N PRO A 283 -8.74 -5.96 6.27
CA PRO A 283 -8.92 -6.13 7.71
C PRO A 283 -7.65 -5.85 8.52
N GLY A 284 -7.81 -5.11 9.62
CA GLY A 284 -6.73 -4.72 10.54
C GLY A 284 -5.87 -3.53 10.11
N ILE A 285 -5.79 -3.20 8.82
CA ILE A 285 -4.93 -2.11 8.31
C ILE A 285 -5.76 -0.86 7.98
N GLY A 286 -6.85 -1.02 7.23
CA GLY A 286 -7.59 0.08 6.58
C GLY A 286 -7.31 0.09 5.07
N GLU A 287 -7.27 1.28 4.48
CA GLU A 287 -6.96 1.46 3.05
C GLU A 287 -5.60 0.86 2.65
N LEU A 288 -5.60 0.09 1.56
CA LEU A 288 -4.42 -0.50 0.92
C LEU A 288 -4.20 0.01 -0.51
N ILE A 289 -5.27 0.24 -1.27
CA ILE A 289 -5.23 0.75 -2.66
C ILE A 289 -6.30 1.83 -2.80
N GLY A 290 -5.96 2.95 -3.42
CA GLY A 290 -6.92 3.91 -3.96
C GLY A 290 -6.78 3.99 -5.48
N GLY A 291 -7.88 4.16 -6.20
CA GLY A 291 -7.86 4.25 -7.66
C GLY A 291 -9.15 4.82 -8.25
N SER A 292 -9.13 5.15 -9.54
CA SER A 292 -10.31 5.66 -10.22
C SER A 292 -10.26 5.46 -11.73
N LEU A 293 -11.44 5.52 -12.37
CA LEU A 293 -11.54 5.96 -13.75
C LEU A 293 -11.08 7.42 -13.83
N ARG A 294 -10.43 7.77 -14.95
CA ARG A 294 -9.93 9.14 -15.19
C ARG A 294 -10.94 9.93 -15.99
N GLU A 295 -11.08 11.21 -15.69
CA GLU A 295 -11.96 12.10 -16.44
C GLU A 295 -11.38 12.38 -17.83
N GLU A 296 -11.92 11.71 -18.84
CA GLU A 296 -11.45 11.75 -20.23
C GLU A 296 -12.09 12.86 -21.05
N ARG A 297 -13.21 13.43 -20.57
CA ARG A 297 -13.99 14.42 -21.32
C ARG A 297 -13.39 15.81 -21.14
N LEU A 298 -12.94 16.42 -22.23
CA LEU A 298 -12.53 17.82 -22.23
C LEU A 298 -13.77 18.70 -22.05
N GLY A 299 -13.87 19.39 -20.92
CA GLY A 299 -14.95 20.32 -20.59
C GLY A 299 -15.01 21.56 -21.47
#